data_AF-A0A0A9W309-F1
#
_entry.id   AF-A0A0A9W309-F1
#
_cell.length_a   1.000
_cell.length_b   1.000
_cell.length_c   1.000
_cell.angle_alpha   90.00
_cell.angle_beta   90.00
_cell.angle_gamma   90.00
#
_symmetry.space_group_name_H-M   'P 1'
#
loop_
_entity.id
_entity.type
_entity.pdbx_description
1 polymer ?
#
loop_
_entity_poly.entity_id
_entity_poly.type
_entity_poly.pdbx_seq_one_letter_code
_entity_poly.pdbx_strand_id
1 'polypeptide(L)'
;MVWPACRGGGWKWKMHTMSGQDRDEENDEFLVLACDGIWDVMSNEDVCDYIQSLLLITDDLEHITNQVIDTCLYKGSRDNMSIVLVTFPGAPKPSPEAIRKDKALNSILDKIVREALRVNRDNMDFDELLRGMSALPYFPPGGGISAKRSVIESIYKELCPQHADSVSMYP
;
A
#
# COMPACT_ATOMS: atom_id res chain seq x y z
N MET A 1 25.54 13.04 16.53
CA MET A 1 26.68 12.14 16.86
C MET A 1 26.19 11.21 17.97
N VAL A 2 26.45 9.91 17.84
CA VAL A 2 25.79 8.76 18.48
C VAL A 2 25.77 8.80 20.02
N TRP A 3 24.74 8.24 20.68
CA TRP A 3 24.87 7.68 22.04
C TRP A 3 24.14 6.32 22.21
N PRO A 4 24.68 5.38 23.03
CA PRO A 4 24.34 3.96 23.04
C PRO A 4 23.46 3.51 24.23
N ALA A 5 23.10 2.22 24.15
CA ALA A 5 22.61 1.30 25.19
C ALA A 5 21.09 1.28 25.47
N CYS A 6 20.39 0.49 24.64
CA CYS A 6 19.30 -0.35 25.12
C CYS A 6 19.86 -1.34 26.17
N ARG A 7 19.30 -1.34 27.38
CA ARG A 7 19.34 -2.52 28.26
C ARG A 7 17.91 -2.93 28.55
N GLY A 8 17.60 -4.18 28.17
CA GLY A 8 16.47 -4.93 28.69
C GLY A 8 15.19 -4.83 27.85
N GLY A 9 14.78 -5.97 27.29
CA GLY A 9 13.37 -6.31 27.13
C GLY A 9 12.58 -5.59 26.05
N GLY A 10 12.89 -5.91 24.79
CA GLY A 10 11.92 -6.12 23.70
C GLY A 10 10.60 -5.37 23.69
N TRP A 11 10.62 -4.05 23.48
CA TRP A 11 9.63 -3.29 22.69
C TRP A 11 10.34 -2.03 22.18
N LYS A 12 10.61 -1.92 20.87
CA LYS A 12 11.20 -0.71 20.29
C LYS A 12 10.09 0.20 19.78
N TRP A 13 9.53 1.01 20.66
CA TRP A 13 8.86 2.22 20.19
C TRP A 13 9.92 3.11 19.53
N LYS A 14 9.89 3.26 18.21
CA LYS A 14 10.51 4.42 17.53
C LYS A 14 9.65 5.65 17.84
N MET A 15 9.65 6.09 19.09
CA MET A 15 9.08 7.39 19.45
C MET A 15 10.08 8.43 18.97
N HIS A 16 9.91 8.92 17.74
CA HIS A 16 10.49 10.19 17.36
C HIS A 16 9.90 11.21 18.33
N THR A 17 10.77 11.86 19.10
CA THR A 17 10.53 13.02 19.97
C THR A 17 9.14 13.64 19.89
N MET A 18 8.42 13.74 21.01
CA MET A 18 7.34 14.72 21.16
C MET A 18 7.94 16.14 21.05
N SER A 19 8.08 16.65 19.83
CA SER A 19 8.20 18.07 19.60
C SER A 19 6.81 18.66 19.76
N GLY A 20 6.63 19.61 20.68
CA GLY A 20 5.41 20.41 20.72
C GLY A 20 5.29 21.15 19.39
N GLN A 21 4.36 20.72 18.54
CA GLN A 21 3.97 21.44 17.34
C GLN A 21 2.58 22.01 17.58
N ASP A 22 2.45 23.31 17.37
CA ASP A 22 1.16 23.98 17.36
C ASP A 22 0.38 23.54 16.11
N ARG A 23 -0.94 23.44 16.26
CA ARG A 23 -1.85 23.09 15.16
C ARG A 23 -1.83 24.19 14.10
N ASP A 24 -1.67 23.81 12.84
CA ASP A 24 -1.93 24.67 11.69
C ASP A 24 -3.22 24.21 11.02
N GLU A 25 -4.34 24.87 11.32
CA GLU A 25 -5.66 24.42 10.85
C GLU A 25 -5.79 24.40 9.32
N GLU A 26 -5.01 25.21 8.60
CA GLU A 26 -5.06 25.30 7.14
C GLU A 26 -4.15 24.27 6.46
N ASN A 27 -2.99 23.98 7.06
CA ASN A 27 -1.97 23.13 6.44
C ASN A 27 -1.90 21.69 7.01
N ASP A 28 -2.43 21.45 8.21
CA ASP A 28 -2.49 20.10 8.77
C ASP A 28 -3.46 19.24 7.95
N GLU A 29 -2.94 18.20 7.29
CA GLU A 29 -3.74 17.31 6.46
C GLU A 29 -4.29 16.12 7.25
N PHE A 30 -3.41 15.31 7.85
CA PHE A 30 -3.79 14.12 8.61
C PHE A 30 -2.67 13.70 9.59
N LEU A 31 -3.03 12.84 10.54
CA LEU A 31 -2.14 12.15 11.48
C LEU A 31 -2.28 10.64 11.29
N VAL A 32 -1.14 9.94 11.22
CA VAL A 32 -1.06 8.49 11.18
C VAL A 32 -0.36 7.97 12.42
N LEU A 33 -0.99 7.04 13.11
CA LEU A 33 -0.35 6.23 14.15
C LEU A 33 -0.37 4.79 13.70
N ALA A 34 0.77 4.11 13.71
CA ALA A 34 0.84 2.69 13.35
C ALA A 34 1.92 1.96 14.15
N CYS A 35 1.82 0.63 14.21
CA CYS A 35 2.86 -0.22 14.80
C CYS A 35 4.02 -0.49 13.83
N ASP A 36 5.08 -1.11 14.35
CA ASP A 36 6.26 -1.56 13.60
C ASP A 36 5.91 -2.47 12.42
N GLY A 37 4.88 -3.31 12.51
CA GLY A 37 4.40 -4.10 11.37
C GLY A 37 4.10 -3.30 10.09
N ILE A 38 3.78 -2.00 10.19
CA ILE A 38 3.63 -1.08 9.05
C ILE A 38 4.99 -0.43 8.71
N TRP A 39 5.66 0.14 9.71
CA TRP A 39 6.89 0.92 9.54
C TRP A 39 8.12 0.08 9.16
N ASP A 40 8.06 -1.24 9.33
CA ASP A 40 9.13 -2.16 8.95
C ASP A 40 9.21 -2.37 7.43
N VAL A 41 8.10 -2.11 6.70
CA VAL A 41 8.00 -2.34 5.26
C VAL A 41 7.68 -1.08 4.45
N MET A 42 7.27 0.01 5.10
CA MET A 42 7.05 1.31 4.46
C MET A 42 7.72 2.43 5.26
N SER A 43 8.37 3.35 4.55
CA SER A 43 8.93 4.57 5.15
C SER A 43 7.84 5.56 5.56
N ASN A 44 8.19 6.57 6.34
CA ASN A 44 7.25 7.64 6.70
C ASN A 44 6.70 8.32 5.44
N GLU A 45 7.59 8.62 4.48
CA GLU A 45 7.27 9.24 3.21
C GLU A 45 6.36 8.34 2.37
N ASP A 46 6.65 7.03 2.28
CA ASP A 46 5.81 6.09 1.53
C ASP A 46 4.39 6.00 2.11
N VAL A 47 4.24 5.96 3.43
CA VAL A 47 2.92 5.89 4.07
C VAL A 47 2.14 7.18 3.83
N CYS A 48 2.78 8.34 3.99
CA CYS A 48 2.15 9.63 3.75
C CYS A 48 1.72 9.81 2.29
N ASP A 49 2.62 9.55 1.34
CA ASP A 49 2.34 9.67 -0.09
C ASP A 49 1.22 8.73 -0.52
N TYR A 50 1.22 7.49 0.01
CA TYR A 50 0.19 6.52 -0.33
C TYR A 50 -1.17 6.93 0.23
N ILE A 51 -1.25 7.35 1.49
CA ILE A 51 -2.50 7.83 2.10
C ILE A 51 -3.03 9.07 1.38
N GLN A 52 -2.17 10.05 1.04
CA GLN A 52 -2.58 11.20 0.24
C GLN A 52 -3.17 10.77 -1.12
N SER A 53 -2.52 9.82 -1.80
CA SER A 53 -3.02 9.30 -3.07
C SER A 53 -4.39 8.63 -2.95
N LEU A 54 -4.65 7.95 -1.83
CA LEU A 54 -5.93 7.30 -1.55
C LEU A 54 -7.02 8.29 -1.13
N LEU A 55 -6.69 9.33 -0.35
CA LEU A 55 -7.61 10.41 0.03
C LEU A 55 -8.12 11.19 -1.20
N LEU A 56 -7.32 11.27 -2.27
CA LEU A 56 -7.74 11.82 -3.56
C LEU A 56 -8.72 10.89 -4.32
N ILE A 57 -8.90 9.64 -3.91
CA ILE A 57 -9.77 8.65 -4.55
C ILE A 57 -11.05 8.42 -3.75
N THR A 58 -10.96 8.37 -2.42
CA THR A 58 -12.08 8.07 -1.51
C THR A 58 -11.93 8.83 -0.18
N ASP A 59 -13.05 9.13 0.47
CA ASP A 59 -13.12 9.69 1.83
C ASP A 59 -13.42 8.64 2.91
N ASP A 60 -13.57 7.37 2.50
CA ASP A 60 -13.72 6.22 3.39
C ASP A 60 -12.38 5.87 4.05
N LEU A 61 -12.19 6.35 5.28
CA LEU A 61 -10.95 6.12 6.03
C LEU A 61 -10.73 4.65 6.38
N GLU A 62 -11.78 3.87 6.60
CA GLU A 62 -11.66 2.44 6.87
C GLU A 62 -11.06 1.74 5.65
N HIS A 63 -11.59 2.04 4.45
CA HIS A 63 -11.04 1.54 3.20
C HIS A 63 -9.57 1.93 3.01
N ILE A 64 -9.21 3.19 3.28
CA ILE A 64 -7.82 3.67 3.19
C ILE A 64 -6.90 2.88 4.12
N THR A 65 -7.30 2.71 5.38
CA THR A 65 -6.49 1.97 6.36
C THR A 65 -6.33 0.50 5.98
N ASN A 66 -7.37 -0.14 5.46
CA ASN A 66 -7.30 -1.51 4.95
C ASN A 66 -6.34 -1.62 3.76
N GLN A 67 -6.38 -0.67 2.82
CA GLN A 67 -5.43 -0.64 1.69
C GLN A 67 -3.97 -0.54 2.16
N VAL A 68 -3.69 0.24 3.20
CA VAL A 68 -2.33 0.33 3.77
C VAL A 68 -1.90 -0.98 4.41
N ILE A 69 -2.78 -1.63 5.19
CA ILE A 69 -2.51 -2.93 5.81
C ILE A 69 -2.24 -4.00 4.74
N ASP A 70 -3.12 -4.12 3.75
CA ASP A 70 -2.97 -5.07 2.64
C ASP A 70 -1.67 -4.83 1.88
N THR A 71 -1.34 -3.56 1.62
CA THR A 71 -0.08 -3.20 0.95
C THR A 71 1.14 -3.61 1.77
N CYS A 72 1.11 -3.42 3.09
CA CYS A 72 2.20 -3.84 3.98
C CYS A 72 2.35 -5.36 4.02
N LEU A 73 1.23 -6.09 4.05
CA LEU A 73 1.22 -7.55 3.92
C LEU A 73 1.90 -7.99 2.62
N TYR A 74 1.53 -7.37 1.51
CA TYR A 74 2.09 -7.66 0.18
C TYR A 74 3.55 -7.23 0.02
N LYS A 75 4.03 -6.27 0.82
CA LYS A 75 5.45 -5.91 0.93
C LYS A 75 6.24 -6.85 1.85
N GLY A 76 5.58 -7.85 2.44
CA GLY A 76 6.22 -8.91 3.22
C GLY A 76 6.18 -8.71 4.73
N SER A 77 5.30 -7.83 5.24
CA SER A 77 5.09 -7.74 6.68
C SER A 77 4.51 -9.04 7.22
N ARG A 78 5.09 -9.54 8.30
CA ARG A 78 4.67 -10.77 9.00
C ARG A 78 4.34 -10.53 10.47
N ASP A 79 4.27 -9.26 10.87
CA ASP A 79 3.93 -8.86 12.22
C ASP A 79 2.44 -8.52 12.35
N ASN A 80 1.97 -8.30 13.58
CA ASN A 80 0.67 -7.70 13.83
C ASN A 80 0.68 -6.26 13.31
N MET A 81 -0.34 -5.92 12.52
CA MET A 81 -0.51 -4.60 11.92
C MET A 81 -1.70 -3.88 12.54
N SER A 82 -1.52 -2.62 12.89
CA SER A 82 -2.55 -1.72 13.40
C SER A 82 -2.21 -0.31 12.95
N ILE A 83 -3.22 0.41 12.49
CA ILE A 83 -3.11 1.78 12.01
C ILE A 83 -4.33 2.58 12.48
N VAL A 84 -4.11 3.83 12.85
CA VAL A 84 -5.13 4.83 13.13
C VAL A 84 -4.84 6.03 12.23
N LEU A 85 -5.83 6.40 11.43
CA LEU A 85 -5.78 7.58 10.55
C LEU A 85 -6.77 8.62 11.06
N VAL A 86 -6.28 9.83 11.32
CA VAL A 86 -7.10 10.99 11.69
C VAL A 86 -6.92 12.06 10.62
N THR A 87 -8.00 12.49 9.99
CA THR A 87 -7.96 13.57 9.00
C THR A 87 -8.36 14.91 9.61
N PHE A 88 -7.76 15.97 9.09
CA PHE A 88 -8.01 17.35 9.47
C PHE A 88 -8.68 18.12 8.30
N PRO A 89 -9.11 19.38 8.50
CA PRO A 89 -9.73 20.16 7.43
C PRO A 89 -8.87 20.31 6.17
N GLY A 90 -7.54 20.39 6.32
CA GLY A 90 -6.58 20.48 5.20
C GLY A 90 -6.41 19.18 4.40
N ALA A 91 -6.98 18.06 4.84
CA ALA A 91 -6.84 16.77 4.15
C ALA A 91 -7.28 16.85 2.67
N PRO A 92 -6.51 16.23 1.75
CA PRO A 92 -6.94 16.07 0.36
C PRO A 92 -8.34 15.47 0.28
N LYS A 93 -9.13 15.95 -0.68
CA LYS A 93 -10.49 15.48 -0.93
C LYS A 93 -10.56 14.65 -2.21
N PRO A 94 -11.51 13.70 -2.32
CA PRO A 94 -11.67 12.91 -3.53
C PRO A 94 -11.82 13.80 -4.77
N SER A 95 -10.96 13.58 -5.76
CA SER A 95 -10.94 14.35 -7.00
C SER A 95 -11.37 13.47 -8.17
N PRO A 96 -12.24 13.96 -9.08
CA PRO A 96 -12.64 13.19 -10.26
C PRO A 96 -11.47 12.79 -11.16
N GLU A 97 -10.38 13.57 -11.15
CA GLU A 97 -9.18 13.26 -11.93
C GLU A 97 -8.44 12.05 -11.37
N ALA A 98 -8.17 12.02 -10.05
CA ALA A 98 -7.49 10.88 -9.43
C ALA A 98 -8.31 9.60 -9.55
N ILE A 99 -9.64 9.67 -9.33
CA ILE A 99 -10.55 8.53 -9.52
C ILE A 99 -10.49 8.00 -10.96
N ARG A 100 -10.45 8.89 -11.97
CA ARG A 100 -10.30 8.48 -13.38
C ARG A 100 -8.94 7.82 -13.64
N LYS A 101 -7.85 8.38 -13.11
CA LYS A 101 -6.50 7.83 -13.25
C LYS A 101 -6.41 6.44 -12.62
N ASP A 102 -6.98 6.26 -11.44
CA ASP A 102 -7.02 4.95 -10.75
C ASP A 102 -7.77 3.90 -11.57
N LYS A 103 -8.97 4.25 -12.06
CA LYS A 103 -9.76 3.36 -12.93
C LYS A 103 -9.03 3.03 -14.23
N ALA A 104 -8.36 4.01 -14.83
CA ALA A 104 -7.58 3.80 -16.04
C ALA A 104 -6.41 2.84 -15.78
N LEU A 105 -5.70 3.00 -14.66
CA LEU A 105 -4.65 2.09 -14.24
C LEU A 105 -5.19 0.66 -14.06
N ASN A 106 -6.30 0.48 -13.33
CA ASN A 106 -6.90 -0.84 -13.13
C ASN A 106 -7.28 -1.50 -14.48
N SER A 107 -7.78 -0.72 -15.45
CA SER A 107 -8.07 -1.23 -16.80
C SER A 107 -6.80 -1.58 -17.59
N ILE A 108 -5.71 -0.83 -17.42
CA ILE A 108 -4.41 -1.15 -18.03
C ILE A 108 -3.86 -2.46 -17.44
N LEU A 109 -3.92 -2.63 -16.13
CA LEU A 109 -3.49 -3.85 -15.45
C LEU A 109 -4.27 -5.06 -15.96
N ASP A 110 -5.60 -4.96 -16.09
CA ASP A 110 -6.42 -6.03 -16.66
C ASP A 110 -5.98 -6.44 -18.07
N LYS A 111 -5.74 -5.47 -18.96
CA LYS A 111 -5.26 -5.75 -20.32
C LYS A 111 -3.90 -6.44 -20.31
N ILE A 112 -2.98 -5.99 -19.47
CA ILE A 112 -1.63 -6.54 -19.37
C ILE A 112 -1.66 -7.97 -18.84
N VAL A 113 -2.41 -8.23 -17.76
CA VAL A 113 -2.54 -9.58 -17.18
C VAL A 113 -3.16 -10.54 -18.20
N ARG A 114 -4.24 -10.13 -18.87
CA ARG A 114 -4.91 -10.95 -19.90
C ARG A 114 -3.97 -11.27 -21.07
N GLU A 115 -3.19 -10.31 -21.54
CA GLU A 115 -2.24 -10.54 -22.63
C GLU A 115 -1.08 -11.44 -22.21
N ALA A 116 -0.52 -11.24 -21.01
CA ALA A 116 0.56 -12.07 -20.48
C ALA A 116 0.12 -13.54 -20.33
N LEU A 117 -1.09 -13.77 -19.82
CA LEU A 117 -1.65 -15.12 -19.65
C LEU A 117 -2.11 -15.76 -20.97
N ARG A 118 -2.33 -14.99 -22.04
CA ARG A 118 -2.70 -15.55 -23.35
C ARG A 118 -1.61 -16.46 -23.93
N VAL A 119 -0.34 -16.11 -23.69
CA VAL A 119 0.82 -16.81 -24.28
C VAL A 119 1.29 -17.97 -23.40
N ASN A 120 1.15 -17.88 -22.08
CA ASN A 120 1.75 -18.83 -21.15
C ASN A 120 0.85 -19.15 -19.93
N ARG A 121 -0.44 -19.39 -20.15
CA ARG A 121 -1.46 -19.59 -19.09
C ARG A 121 -1.10 -20.69 -18.09
N ASP A 122 -0.53 -21.80 -18.56
CA ASP A 122 -0.34 -23.00 -17.74
C ASP A 122 1.04 -23.07 -17.06
N ASN A 123 2.01 -22.23 -17.44
CA ASN A 123 3.34 -22.22 -16.83
C ASN A 123 3.71 -20.91 -16.13
N MET A 124 2.88 -19.86 -16.19
CA MET A 124 3.18 -18.60 -15.54
C MET A 124 2.56 -18.55 -14.14
N ASP A 125 3.42 -18.60 -13.12
CA ASP A 125 2.99 -18.37 -11.75
C ASP A 125 2.72 -16.88 -11.47
N PHE A 126 2.07 -16.61 -10.32
CA PHE A 126 1.68 -15.25 -9.97
C PHE A 126 2.88 -14.32 -9.69
N ASP A 127 3.96 -14.85 -9.13
CA ASP A 127 5.15 -14.08 -8.79
C ASP A 127 5.97 -13.71 -10.05
N GLU A 128 6.00 -14.58 -11.06
CA GLU A 128 6.53 -14.28 -12.38
C GLU A 128 5.72 -13.18 -13.08
N LEU A 129 4.39 -13.25 -13.02
CA LEU A 129 3.51 -12.19 -13.54
C LEU A 129 3.80 -10.85 -12.85
N LEU A 130 3.84 -10.82 -11.52
CA LEU A 130 4.13 -9.59 -10.76
C LEU A 130 5.52 -9.01 -11.11
N ARG A 131 6.54 -9.86 -11.26
CA ARG A 131 7.88 -9.44 -11.69
C ARG A 131 7.87 -8.83 -13.09
N GLY A 132 7.08 -9.36 -14.02
CA GLY A 132 6.92 -8.79 -15.36
C GLY A 132 6.24 -7.42 -15.37
N MET A 133 5.39 -7.15 -14.37
CA MET A 133 4.61 -5.91 -14.28
C MET A 133 5.28 -4.80 -13.46
N SER A 134 6.37 -5.09 -12.74
CA SER A 134 7.02 -4.13 -11.83
C SER A 134 7.62 -2.91 -12.53
N ALA A 135 7.83 -2.97 -13.85
CA ALA A 135 8.39 -1.89 -14.66
C ALA A 135 7.36 -0.84 -15.13
N LEU A 136 6.07 -0.99 -14.79
CA LEU A 136 5.05 -0.02 -15.20
C LEU A 136 5.24 1.32 -14.44
N PRO A 137 5.28 2.47 -15.13
CA PRO A 137 5.72 3.74 -14.54
C PRO A 137 4.67 4.49 -13.70
N TYR A 138 3.49 3.90 -13.43
CA TYR A 138 2.32 4.63 -12.90
C TYR A 138 1.65 3.97 -11.69
N PHE A 139 2.39 3.23 -10.87
CA PHE A 139 1.83 2.71 -9.63
C PHE A 139 1.58 3.81 -8.58
N PRO A 140 0.66 3.59 -7.62
CA PRO A 140 0.44 4.51 -6.51
C PRO A 140 1.76 4.83 -5.78
N PRO A 141 2.01 6.11 -5.45
CA PRO A 141 3.23 6.50 -4.75
C PRO A 141 3.26 5.86 -3.35
N GLY A 142 4.45 5.48 -2.88
CA GLY A 142 4.67 4.70 -1.64
C GLY A 142 4.23 3.23 -1.71
N GLY A 143 3.04 2.97 -2.24
CA GLY A 143 2.46 1.63 -2.34
C GLY A 143 3.08 0.75 -3.44
N GLY A 144 3.44 1.34 -4.58
CA GLY A 144 4.01 0.63 -5.72
C GLY A 144 3.08 -0.45 -6.29
N ILE A 145 3.65 -1.51 -6.86
CA ILE A 145 2.86 -2.63 -7.40
C ILE A 145 2.05 -3.36 -6.32
N SER A 146 2.56 -3.40 -5.08
CA SER A 146 1.88 -4.04 -3.93
C SER A 146 0.50 -3.44 -3.67
N ALA A 147 0.34 -2.12 -3.83
CA ALA A 147 -0.95 -1.44 -3.71
C ALA A 147 -2.00 -1.84 -4.76
N LYS A 148 -1.58 -2.54 -5.83
CA LYS A 148 -2.47 -3.06 -6.88
C LYS A 148 -2.48 -4.58 -6.96
N ARG A 149 -1.82 -5.27 -6.03
CA ARG A 149 -1.73 -6.74 -6.03
C ARG A 149 -3.11 -7.38 -5.94
N SER A 150 -4.03 -6.88 -5.12
CA SER A 150 -5.40 -7.41 -5.01
C SER A 150 -6.17 -7.35 -6.33
N VAL A 151 -6.01 -6.27 -7.11
CA VAL A 151 -6.60 -6.13 -8.45
C VAL A 151 -6.01 -7.16 -9.41
N ILE A 152 -4.68 -7.26 -9.46
CA ILE A 152 -3.95 -8.21 -10.31
C ILE A 152 -4.32 -9.66 -9.95
N GLU A 153 -4.40 -9.96 -8.66
CA GLU A 153 -4.77 -11.26 -8.10
C GLU A 153 -6.19 -11.66 -8.48
N SER A 154 -7.16 -10.76 -8.34
CA SER A 154 -8.55 -11.02 -8.73
C SER A 154 -8.65 -11.41 -10.21
N ILE A 155 -7.94 -10.69 -11.08
CA ILE A 155 -7.91 -10.94 -12.53
C ILE A 155 -7.19 -12.26 -12.82
N TYR A 156 -6.07 -12.53 -12.16
CA TYR A 156 -5.35 -13.81 -12.29
C TYR A 156 -6.22 -14.99 -11.89
N LYS A 157 -6.93 -14.91 -10.75
CA LYS A 157 -7.83 -15.96 -10.25
C LYS A 157 -9.03 -16.19 -11.17
N GLU A 158 -9.59 -15.14 -11.76
CA GLU A 158 -10.63 -15.25 -12.79
C GLU A 158 -10.12 -16.03 -14.01
N LEU A 159 -8.89 -15.76 -14.44
CA LEU A 159 -8.30 -16.34 -15.65
C LEU A 159 -7.66 -17.71 -15.42
N CYS A 160 -7.20 -18.03 -14.21
CA CYS A 160 -6.49 -19.26 -13.89
C CYS A 160 -7.00 -19.86 -12.58
N PRO A 161 -8.28 -20.29 -12.50
CA PRO A 161 -8.86 -20.81 -11.27
C PRO A 161 -8.12 -22.04 -10.72
N GLN A 162 -7.49 -22.83 -11.58
CA GLN A 162 -6.66 -23.98 -11.21
C GLN A 162 -5.36 -23.59 -10.46
N HIS A 163 -4.94 -22.33 -10.58
CA HIS A 163 -3.78 -21.76 -9.91
C HIS A 163 -4.20 -20.77 -8.80
N ALA A 164 -5.47 -20.76 -8.39
CA ALA A 164 -5.93 -19.83 -7.36
C ALA A 164 -5.22 -20.04 -6.01
N ASP A 165 -4.79 -21.27 -5.72
CA ASP A 165 -4.06 -21.65 -4.50
C ASP A 165 -2.54 -21.41 -4.61
N SER A 166 -2.00 -21.19 -5.82
CA SER A 166 -0.58 -20.86 -6.00
C SER A 166 -0.27 -19.39 -5.75
N VAL A 167 -1.31 -18.54 -5.65
CA VAL A 167 -1.17 -17.19 -5.12
C VAL A 167 -0.88 -17.32 -3.64
N SER A 168 0.40 -17.33 -3.29
CA SER A 168 0.79 -17.35 -1.88
C SER A 168 0.17 -16.14 -1.19
N MET A 169 -0.57 -16.39 -0.10
CA MET A 169 -1.04 -15.33 0.79
C MET A 169 0.13 -14.58 1.46
N TYR A 170 1.35 -15.10 1.35
CA TYR A 170 2.55 -14.52 1.95
C TYR A 170 3.78 -14.77 1.04
N PRO A 171 4.50 -13.74 0.55
CA PRO A 171 5.82 -13.96 -0.05
C PRO A 171 6.79 -14.60 0.95
#